data_AF-A0A3C1VHR8-F1
#
_entry.id   AF-A0A3C1VHR8-F1
#
_cell.length_a   1.000
_cell.length_b   1.000
_cell.length_c   1.000
_cell.angle_alpha   90.00
_cell.angle_beta   90.00
_cell.angle_gamma   90.00
#
_symmetry.space_group_name_H-M   'P 1'
#
loop_
_entity.id
_entity.type
_entity.pdbx_description
1 polymer ?
#
loop_
_entity_poly.entity_id
_entity_poly.type
_entity_poly.pdbx_seq_one_letter_code
_entity_poly.pdbx_strand_id
1 'polypeptide(L)'
;LTVQYPENYVKNLADLGAIPLRGIGHQQTTRLDAMSELHHMSSPTEVDHYQLRRIIDVYVAPSGEDLKEVTRSVEQIIAKTKLPPGLHIDLRGVVQGMRVAFRTFELGLILAIVLVYL
;
A
#
# COMPACT_ATOMS: atom_id res chain seq x y z
N LEU A 1 -25.26 13.84 -21.22
CA LEU A 1 -24.50 14.79 -22.06
C LEU A 1 -23.55 15.53 -21.14
N THR A 2 -22.25 15.26 -21.23
CA THR A 2 -21.23 15.99 -20.47
C THR A 2 -20.78 17.19 -21.30
N VAL A 3 -20.66 18.37 -20.67
CA VAL A 3 -20.03 19.54 -21.28
C VAL A 3 -18.60 19.58 -20.76
N GLN A 4 -17.63 19.54 -21.67
CA GLN A 4 -16.20 19.54 -21.35
C GLN A 4 -15.45 20.53 -22.23
N TYR A 5 -14.38 21.12 -21.68
CA TYR A 5 -13.43 21.90 -22.50
C TYR A 5 -12.75 20.99 -23.54
N PRO A 6 -12.29 21.55 -24.68
CA PRO A 6 -11.54 20.77 -25.66
C PRO A 6 -10.33 20.09 -25.04
N GLU A 7 -9.99 18.91 -25.56
CA GLU A 7 -8.75 18.22 -25.21
C GLU A 7 -7.55 19.16 -25.47
N ASN A 8 -6.60 19.21 -24.53
CA ASN A 8 -5.43 20.10 -24.52
C ASN A 8 -5.66 21.57 -24.13
N TYR A 9 -6.87 21.97 -23.69
CA TYR A 9 -7.12 23.33 -23.19
C TYR A 9 -6.49 23.59 -21.81
N VAL A 10 -6.38 22.57 -20.96
CA VAL A 10 -5.77 22.65 -19.62
C VAL A 10 -4.59 21.67 -19.56
N LYS A 11 -3.36 22.18 -19.58
CA LYS A 11 -2.14 21.35 -19.54
C LYS A 11 -1.40 21.44 -18.21
N ASN A 12 -1.54 22.56 -17.52
CA ASN A 12 -0.86 22.83 -16.25
C ASN A 12 -1.77 23.59 -15.28
N LEU A 13 -1.29 23.79 -14.04
CA LEU A 13 -2.06 24.44 -12.98
C LEU A 13 -2.35 25.93 -13.28
N ALA A 14 -1.48 26.61 -14.04
CA ALA A 14 -1.71 27.99 -14.45
C ALA A 14 -2.84 28.09 -15.49
N ASP A 15 -2.95 27.11 -16.41
CA ASP A 15 -4.08 27.02 -17.35
C ASP A 15 -5.39 26.78 -16.60
N LEU A 16 -5.36 25.95 -15.54
CA LEU A 16 -6.52 25.71 -14.69
C LEU A 16 -6.95 27.00 -13.96
N GLY A 17 -6.01 27.74 -13.39
CA GLY A 17 -6.26 29.02 -12.74
C GLY A 17 -6.79 30.10 -13.69
N ALA A 18 -6.41 30.04 -14.97
CA ALA A 18 -6.87 30.95 -16.00
C ALA A 18 -8.31 30.70 -16.47
N ILE A 19 -8.99 29.64 -15.99
CA ILE A 19 -10.34 29.30 -16.41
C ILE A 19 -11.31 30.46 -16.08
N PRO A 20 -12.04 30.97 -17.08
CA PRO A 20 -13.05 32.01 -16.87
C PRO A 20 -14.28 31.45 -16.14
N LEU A 21 -14.60 32.05 -15.00
CA LEU A 21 -15.82 31.80 -14.24
C LEU A 21 -16.78 32.99 -14.36
N ARG A 22 -18.06 32.69 -14.58
CA ARG A 22 -19.14 33.68 -14.61
C ARG A 22 -20.10 33.41 -13.47
N GLY A 23 -20.22 34.39 -12.57
CA GLY A 23 -21.20 34.36 -11.49
C GLY A 23 -22.63 34.52 -12.01
N ILE A 24 -23.59 33.90 -11.32
CA ILE A 24 -25.02 34.09 -11.60
C ILE A 24 -25.35 35.58 -11.45
N GLY A 25 -26.04 36.17 -12.43
CA GLY A 25 -26.39 37.59 -12.45
C GLY A 25 -25.28 38.56 -12.86
N HIS A 26 -24.07 38.08 -13.13
CA HIS A 26 -22.93 38.92 -13.53
C HIS A 26 -22.59 38.73 -15.02
N GLN A 27 -22.35 39.85 -15.72
CA GLN A 27 -21.93 39.85 -17.14
C GLN A 27 -20.41 39.80 -17.29
N GLN A 28 -19.67 40.16 -16.24
CA GLN A 28 -18.21 40.12 -16.23
C GLN A 28 -17.72 38.76 -15.75
N THR A 29 -16.75 38.24 -16.48
CA THR A 29 -16.08 36.97 -16.21
C THR A 29 -14.84 37.24 -15.36
N THR A 30 -14.60 36.41 -14.35
CA THR A 30 -13.41 36.46 -13.49
C THR A 30 -12.63 35.15 -13.58
N ARG A 31 -11.31 35.17 -13.43
CA ARG A 31 -10.49 33.96 -13.46
C ARG A 31 -10.62 33.15 -12.17
N LEU A 32 -10.45 31.83 -12.25
CA LEU A 32 -10.50 30.92 -11.10
C LEU A 32 -9.42 31.24 -10.05
N ASP A 33 -8.22 31.61 -10.48
CA ASP A 33 -7.10 32.00 -9.60
C ASP A 33 -7.37 33.25 -8.75
N ALA A 34 -8.31 34.12 -9.15
CA ALA A 34 -8.72 35.28 -8.36
C ALA A 34 -9.67 34.93 -7.21
N MET A 35 -10.22 33.70 -7.18
CA MET A 35 -11.23 33.26 -6.21
C MET A 35 -10.83 32.01 -5.42
N SER A 36 -9.81 31.27 -5.88
CA SER A 36 -9.33 30.05 -5.23
C SER A 36 -7.81 29.95 -5.30
N GLU A 37 -7.22 29.36 -4.26
CA GLU A 37 -5.79 29.07 -4.21
C GLU A 37 -5.52 27.64 -4.71
N LEU A 38 -4.66 27.52 -5.71
CA LEU A 38 -4.31 26.25 -6.34
C LEU A 38 -2.87 25.87 -5.96
N HIS A 39 -2.69 24.71 -5.34
CA HIS A 39 -1.38 24.22 -4.91
C HIS A 39 -1.15 22.79 -5.37
N HIS A 40 0.10 22.48 -5.74
CA HIS A 40 0.54 21.11 -5.92
C HIS A 40 0.74 20.45 -4.56
N MET A 41 0.07 19.31 -4.34
CA MET A 41 0.25 18.50 -3.14
C MET A 41 0.57 17.05 -3.51
N SER A 42 1.48 16.45 -2.74
CA SER A 42 1.77 15.02 -2.84
C SER A 42 0.74 14.26 -2.00
N SER A 43 -0.15 13.54 -2.66
CA SER A 43 -1.11 12.62 -2.03
C SER A 43 -0.66 11.18 -2.28
N PRO A 44 -0.98 10.22 -1.38
CA PRO A 44 -0.87 8.80 -1.71
C PRO A 44 -1.61 8.50 -3.02
N THR A 45 -0.96 7.75 -3.92
CA THR A 45 -1.54 7.32 -5.20
C THR A 45 -2.72 6.36 -4.97
N GLU A 46 -2.65 5.58 -3.90
CA GLU A 46 -3.66 4.59 -3.50
C GLU A 46 -3.73 4.54 -1.96
N VAL A 47 -4.94 4.29 -1.43
CA VAL A 47 -5.16 4.14 0.01
C VAL A 47 -5.93 2.84 0.24
N ASP A 48 -5.17 1.79 0.50
CA ASP A 48 -5.74 0.48 0.78
C ASP A 48 -6.24 0.36 2.21
N HIS A 49 -7.36 -0.35 2.33
CA HIS A 49 -7.99 -0.65 3.60
C HIS A 49 -8.15 -2.16 3.73
N TYR A 50 -7.62 -2.72 4.81
CA TYR A 50 -7.89 -4.09 5.22
C TYR A 50 -8.63 -4.08 6.55
N GLN A 51 -9.82 -4.67 6.59
CA GLN A 51 -10.66 -4.71 7.80
C GLN A 51 -10.87 -3.33 8.45
N LEU A 52 -11.18 -2.30 7.63
CA LEU A 52 -11.41 -0.91 8.07
C LEU A 52 -10.17 -0.18 8.63
N ARG A 53 -8.97 -0.77 8.47
CA ARG A 53 -7.71 -0.14 8.85
C ARG A 53 -6.85 0.09 7.61
N ARG A 54 -6.19 1.25 7.57
CA ARG A 54 -5.21 1.55 6.52
C ARG A 54 -4.04 0.57 6.64
N ILE A 55 -3.68 -0.05 5.53
CA ILE A 55 -2.52 -0.93 5.45
C ILE A 55 -1.48 -0.36 4.50
N ILE A 56 -0.24 -0.77 4.69
CA ILE A 56 0.87 -0.51 3.76
C ILE A 56 1.52 -1.86 3.54
N ASP A 57 1.44 -2.38 2.32
CA ASP A 57 2.03 -3.64 1.95
C ASP A 57 3.46 -3.43 1.43
N VAL A 58 4.40 -4.18 2.01
CA VAL A 58 5.80 -4.19 1.56
C VAL A 58 6.10 -5.57 1.00
N TYR A 59 6.23 -5.65 -0.32
CA TYR A 59 6.50 -6.92 -1.02
C TYR A 59 8.01 -7.15 -1.13
N VAL A 60 8.45 -8.34 -0.73
CA VAL A 60 9.82 -8.80 -0.85
C VAL A 60 9.81 -10.15 -1.59
N ALA A 61 10.58 -10.23 -2.67
CA ALA A 61 10.72 -11.44 -3.48
C ALA A 61 12.18 -11.92 -3.43
N PRO A 62 12.55 -12.77 -2.44
CA PRO A 62 13.88 -13.37 -2.39
C PRO A 62 14.11 -14.28 -3.61
N SER A 63 15.33 -14.32 -4.13
CA SER A 63 15.73 -15.09 -5.29
C SER A 63 17.00 -15.89 -4.98
N GLY A 64 16.85 -17.20 -4.79
CA GLY A 64 17.96 -18.10 -4.52
C GLY A 64 18.46 -18.09 -3.07
N GLU A 65 17.98 -17.18 -2.21
CA GLU A 65 18.28 -17.22 -0.76
C GLU A 65 17.41 -18.23 0.01
N ASP A 66 17.91 -18.75 1.13
CA ASP A 66 17.12 -19.59 2.03
C ASP A 66 16.01 -18.74 2.68
N LEU A 67 14.76 -19.08 2.38
CA LEU A 67 13.57 -18.45 2.94
C LEU A 67 13.59 -18.41 4.48
N LYS A 68 14.20 -19.41 5.14
CA LYS A 68 14.33 -19.45 6.59
C LYS A 68 15.24 -18.34 7.12
N GLU A 69 16.37 -18.11 6.45
CA GLU A 69 17.34 -17.08 6.83
C GLU A 69 16.80 -15.68 6.54
N VAL A 70 16.20 -15.48 5.36
CA VAL A 70 15.54 -14.22 5.00
C VAL A 70 14.44 -13.88 6.01
N THR A 71 13.60 -14.85 6.35
CA THR A 71 12.52 -14.65 7.32
C THR A 71 13.05 -14.29 8.71
N ARG A 72 14.08 -15.01 9.18
CA ARG A 72 14.70 -14.70 10.47
C ARG A 72 15.30 -13.29 10.49
N SER A 73 15.89 -12.86 9.39
CA SER A 73 16.46 -11.51 9.27
C SER A 73 15.37 -10.44 9.29
N VAL A 74 14.27 -10.65 8.58
CA VAL A 74 13.10 -9.75 8.60
C VAL A 74 12.48 -9.69 10.00
N GLU A 75 12.26 -10.83 10.66
CA GLU A 75 11.77 -10.90 12.04
C GLU A 75 12.68 -10.11 13.00
N GLN A 76 14.01 -10.21 12.85
CA GLN A 76 14.97 -9.44 13.66
C GLN A 76 14.89 -7.93 13.40
N ILE A 77 14.70 -7.51 12.14
CA ILE A 77 14.54 -6.09 11.80
C ILE A 77 13.25 -5.56 12.42
N ILE A 78 12.14 -6.29 12.29
CA ILE A 78 10.85 -5.94 12.89
C ILE A 78 11.00 -5.81 14.40
N ALA A 79 11.65 -6.78 15.07
CA ALA A 79 11.85 -6.76 16.51
C ALA A 79 12.72 -5.58 17.02
N LYS A 80 13.65 -5.08 16.20
CA LYS A 80 14.49 -3.91 16.52
C LYS A 80 13.83 -2.58 16.18
N THR A 81 12.76 -2.59 15.39
CA THR A 81 12.09 -1.38 14.94
C THR A 81 11.16 -0.85 16.02
N LYS A 82 11.33 0.41 16.42
CA LYS A 82 10.41 1.08 17.36
C LYS A 82 9.14 1.47 16.62
N LEU A 83 8.03 0.87 17.00
CA LEU A 83 6.72 1.12 16.39
C LEU A 83 5.98 2.21 17.18
N PRO A 84 5.37 3.20 16.51
CA PRO A 84 4.43 4.12 17.15
C PRO A 84 3.24 3.36 17.77
N PRO A 85 2.57 3.93 18.79
CA PRO A 85 1.37 3.31 19.35
C PRO A 85 0.30 3.12 18.28
N GLY A 86 -0.29 1.91 18.23
CA GLY A 86 -1.35 1.55 17.28
C GLY A 86 -0.88 0.98 15.94
N LEU A 87 0.44 0.85 15.71
CA LEU A 87 0.99 0.20 14.53
C LEU A 87 1.38 -1.26 14.82
N HIS A 88 0.93 -2.17 13.96
CA HIS A 88 1.27 -3.59 14.01
C HIS A 88 1.86 -4.01 12.67
N ILE A 89 2.88 -4.87 12.72
CA ILE A 89 3.51 -5.46 11.54
C ILE A 89 3.20 -6.95 11.55
N ASP A 90 2.54 -7.43 10.50
CA ASP A 90 2.30 -8.86 10.27
C ASP A 90 3.18 -9.34 9.12
N LEU A 91 4.07 -10.30 9.38
CA LEU A 91 4.78 -10.99 8.31
C LEU A 91 3.90 -12.10 7.73
N ARG A 92 3.64 -12.05 6.43
CA ARG A 92 2.79 -13.02 5.71
C ARG A 92 3.50 -13.54 4.46
N GLY A 93 3.07 -14.70 3.97
CA GLY A 93 3.55 -15.28 2.72
C GLY A 93 3.81 -16.79 2.78
N VAL A 94 4.53 -17.28 1.76
CA VAL A 94 4.82 -18.71 1.54
C VAL A 94 5.50 -19.36 2.75
N VAL A 95 6.29 -18.59 3.50
CA VAL A 95 7.03 -19.08 4.67
C VAL A 95 6.11 -19.60 5.77
N GLN A 96 4.94 -18.99 5.97
CA GLN A 96 3.98 -19.45 6.97
C GLN A 96 3.46 -20.86 6.62
N GLY A 97 3.10 -21.08 5.35
CA GLY A 97 2.67 -22.40 4.87
C GLY A 97 3.78 -23.44 4.97
N MET A 98 5.01 -23.06 4.59
CA MET A 98 6.19 -23.91 4.70
C MET A 98 6.41 -24.38 6.15
N ARG A 99 6.37 -23.47 7.12
CA ARG A 99 6.60 -23.77 8.54
C ARG A 99 5.56 -24.73 9.12
N VAL A 100 4.30 -24.57 8.73
CA VAL A 100 3.21 -25.47 9.15
C VAL A 100 3.44 -26.88 8.59
N ALA A 101 3.74 -26.98 7.28
CA ALA A 101 3.99 -28.26 6.63
C ALA A 101 5.20 -29.01 7.21
N PHE A 102 6.30 -28.29 7.52
CA PHE A 102 7.46 -28.91 8.16
C PHE A 102 7.15 -29.44 9.55
N ARG A 103 6.38 -28.69 10.36
CA ARG A 103 6.02 -29.13 11.71
C ARG A 103 5.16 -30.38 11.71
N THR A 104 4.19 -30.47 10.79
CA THR A 104 3.35 -31.68 10.68
C THR A 104 4.15 -32.86 10.15
N PHE A 105 5.05 -32.64 9.19
CA PHE A 105 5.96 -33.66 8.69
C PHE A 105 6.89 -34.19 9.78
N GLU A 106 7.51 -33.32 10.58
CA GLU A 106 8.40 -33.71 11.68
C GLU A 106 7.69 -34.58 12.71
N LEU A 107 6.48 -34.19 13.12
CA LEU A 107 5.66 -35.01 14.03
C LEU A 107 5.28 -36.36 13.42
N GLY A 108 4.92 -36.37 12.13
CA GLY A 108 4.63 -37.59 11.39
C GLY A 108 5.84 -38.53 11.30
N LEU A 109 7.04 -37.97 11.08
CA LEU A 109 8.29 -38.73 11.04
C LEU A 109 8.62 -39.37 12.39
N ILE A 110 8.50 -38.61 13.48
CA ILE A 110 8.70 -39.14 14.84
C ILE A 110 7.73 -40.29 15.12
N LEU A 111 6.44 -40.10 14.81
CA LEU A 111 5.42 -41.13 14.98
C LEU A 111 5.75 -42.39 14.16
N ALA A 112 6.17 -42.22 12.91
CA ALA A 112 6.55 -43.34 12.05
C ALA A 112 7.74 -44.13 12.61
N ILE A 113 8.77 -43.44 13.13
CA ILE A 113 9.92 -44.09 13.77
C ILE A 113 9.48 -44.91 15.00
N VAL A 114 8.60 -44.36 15.83
CA VAL A 114 8.07 -45.05 17.01
C VAL A 114 7.29 -46.31 16.61
N LEU A 115 6.46 -46.22 15.57
CA LEU A 115 5.65 -47.34 15.08
C LEU A 115 6.46 -48.48 14.45
N VAL A 116 7.64 -48.20 13.90
CA VAL A 116 8.52 -49.24 13.33
C VAL A 116 9.22 -50.04 14.42
N TYR A 117 9.46 -49.43 15.59
CA TYR A 117 10.18 -50.04 16.70
C TYR A 117 9.27 -50.77 17.72
N LEU A 118 7.96 -50.62 17.58
CA LEU A 118 6.92 -51.29 18.37
C LEU A 118 6.38 -52.51 17.63
#